data_AF-A0A7D9DTF0-F1
#
_entry.id   AF-A0A7D9DTF0-F1
#
_cell.length_a   1.000
_cell.length_b   1.000
_cell.length_c   1.000
_cell.angle_alpha   90.00
_cell.angle_beta   90.00
_cell.angle_gamma   90.00
#
_symmetry.space_group_name_H-M   'P 1'
#
loop_
_entity.id
_entity.type
_entity.pdbx_description
1 polymer ?
#
loop_
_entity_poly.entity_id
_entity_poly.type
_entity_poly.pdbx_seq_one_letter_code
_entity_poly.pdbx_strand_id
1 'polypeptide(L)'
;MSRYPSHDEKVFFVRTYLQAFKDTEGVTEEEIEEVIIEADRLSLLSHFFWAMFSILQSYKSTINFGYLEYALYRLECFEHFKYFAQDERRDESKTSQINGKF
;
A
#
# COMPACT_ATOMS: atom_id res chain seq x y z
N MET A 1 -0.93 13.79 0.03
CA MET A 1 -0.40 12.59 0.72
C MET A 1 1.07 12.78 1.14
N SER A 2 1.46 13.96 1.65
CA SER A 2 2.88 14.30 1.94
C SER A 2 3.46 13.65 3.20
N ARG A 3 2.69 12.80 3.89
CA ARG A 3 3.09 12.05 5.08
C ARG A 3 3.05 10.54 4.88
N TYR A 4 2.88 10.08 3.64
CA TYR A 4 3.03 8.66 3.35
C TYR A 4 4.51 8.28 3.53
N PRO A 5 4.84 7.13 4.13
CA PRO A 5 6.22 6.75 4.37
C PRO A 5 7.04 6.73 3.08
N SER A 6 8.21 7.35 3.13
CA SER A 6 9.23 7.24 2.09
C SER A 6 9.77 5.81 2.00
N HIS A 7 10.44 5.48 0.90
CA HIS A 7 11.03 4.16 0.72
C HIS A 7 12.01 3.81 1.85
N ASP A 8 12.89 4.73 2.23
CA ASP A 8 13.86 4.52 3.32
C ASP A 8 13.17 4.24 4.67
N GLU A 9 12.06 4.93 4.97
CA GLU A 9 11.28 4.68 6.19
C GLU A 9 10.61 3.30 6.15
N LYS A 10 10.11 2.85 4.99
CA LYS A 10 9.56 1.50 4.82
C LYS A 10 10.63 0.43 4.99
N VAL A 11 11.79 0.60 4.36
CA VAL A 11 12.94 -0.30 4.49
C VAL A 11 13.36 -0.43 5.95
N PHE A 12 13.50 0.70 6.65
CA PHE A 12 13.85 0.70 8.06
C PHE A 12 12.84 -0.09 8.92
N PHE A 13 11.54 0.15 8.70
CA PHE A 13 10.48 -0.55 9.44
C PHE A 13 10.47 -2.05 9.12
N VAL A 14 10.50 -2.42 7.84
CA VAL A 14 10.42 -3.82 7.40
C VAL A 14 11.65 -4.61 7.83
N ARG A 15 12.86 -4.03 7.71
CA ARG A 15 14.09 -4.67 8.21
C ARG A 15 13.96 -4.97 9.70
N THR A 16 13.60 -3.96 10.50
CA THR A 16 13.44 -4.11 11.95
C THR A 16 12.38 -5.18 12.29
N TYR A 17 11.26 -5.17 11.57
CA TYR A 17 10.19 -6.15 11.73
C TYR A 17 10.67 -7.58 11.42
N LEU A 18 11.34 -7.79 10.28
CA LEU A 18 11.80 -9.11 9.86
C LEU A 18 12.90 -9.66 10.77
N GLN A 19 13.80 -8.80 11.24
CA GLN A 19 14.85 -9.19 12.19
C GLN A 19 14.24 -9.67 13.50
N ALA A 20 13.26 -8.94 14.03
CA ALA A 20 12.54 -9.33 15.24
C ALA A 20 11.67 -10.58 15.04
N PHE A 21 11.05 -10.73 13.87
CA PHE A 21 10.18 -11.87 13.56
C PHE A 21 10.96 -13.18 13.37
N LYS A 22 12.15 -13.11 12.77
CA LYS A 22 13.02 -14.27 12.49
C LYS A 22 14.08 -14.52 13.55
N ASP A 23 14.22 -13.62 14.53
CA ASP A 23 15.28 -13.65 15.55
C ASP A 23 16.69 -13.73 14.93
N THR A 24 16.94 -12.90 13.90
CA THR A 24 18.22 -12.87 13.17
C THR A 24 18.50 -11.50 12.58
N GLU A 25 19.77 -11.13 12.51
CA GLU A 25 20.23 -9.91 11.82
C GLU A 25 20.34 -10.12 10.30
N GLY A 26 20.39 -11.38 9.83
CA GLY A 26 20.67 -11.77 8.46
C GLY A 26 19.48 -11.68 7.49
N VAL A 27 18.71 -10.60 7.54
CA VAL A 27 17.61 -10.33 6.60
C VAL A 27 18.19 -9.76 5.30
N THR A 28 17.78 -10.29 4.15
CA THR A 28 18.30 -9.80 2.85
C THR A 28 17.48 -8.63 2.32
N GLU A 29 18.07 -7.85 1.41
CA GLU A 29 17.36 -6.72 0.78
C GLU A 29 16.20 -7.20 -0.10
N GLU A 30 16.31 -8.39 -0.70
CA GLU A 30 15.23 -9.00 -1.48
C GLU A 30 14.01 -9.31 -0.61
N GLU A 31 14.21 -9.87 0.59
CA GLU A 31 13.11 -10.16 1.52
C GLU A 31 12.42 -8.88 2.01
N ILE A 32 13.18 -7.81 2.20
CA ILE A 32 12.65 -6.50 2.59
C ILE A 32 11.77 -5.95 1.47
N GLU A 33 12.27 -5.97 0.23
CA GLU A 33 11.56 -5.43 -0.92
C GLU A 33 10.26 -6.22 -1.21
N GLU A 34 10.29 -7.55 -1.11
CA GLU A 34 9.09 -8.38 -1.28
C GLU A 34 7.96 -7.99 -0.31
N VAL A 35 8.30 -7.76 0.96
CA VAL A 35 7.34 -7.33 1.98
C VAL A 35 6.84 -5.91 1.73
N ILE A 36 7.70 -5.00 1.26
CA ILE A 36 7.28 -3.64 0.89
C ILE A 36 6.27 -3.68 -0.26
N ILE A 37 6.56 -4.45 -1.31
CA ILE A 37 5.66 -4.62 -2.46
C ILE A 37 4.32 -5.22 -2.02
N GLU A 38 4.34 -6.23 -1.15
CA GLU A 38 3.12 -6.81 -0.60
C GLU A 38 2.33 -5.79 0.23
N ALA A 39 3.00 -5.07 1.13
CA ALA A 39 2.37 -4.07 1.99
C ALA A 39 1.74 -2.93 1.17
N ASP A 40 2.42 -2.46 0.11
CA ASP A 40 1.88 -1.45 -0.78
C ASP A 40 0.63 -1.95 -1.54
N ARG A 41 0.60 -3.22 -1.97
CA ARG A 41 -0.61 -3.83 -2.56
C ARG A 41 -1.75 -3.94 -1.54
N LEU A 42 -1.44 -4.38 -0.32
CA LEU A 42 -2.41 -4.50 0.76
C LEU A 42 -2.94 -3.13 1.22
N SER A 43 -2.19 -2.04 1.02
CA SER A 43 -2.65 -0.68 1.30
C SER A 43 -3.90 -0.33 0.48
N LEU A 44 -3.99 -0.76 -0.79
CA LEU A 44 -5.18 -0.57 -1.63
C LEU A 44 -6.38 -1.30 -1.02
N LEU A 45 -6.21 -2.57 -0.65
CA LEU A 45 -7.28 -3.34 -0.01
C LEU A 45 -7.71 -2.73 1.32
N SER A 46 -6.78 -2.17 2.09
CA SER A 46 -7.06 -1.43 3.32
C SER A 46 -7.93 -0.20 3.03
N HIS A 47 -7.60 0.62 2.03
CA HIS A 47 -8.43 1.77 1.64
C HIS A 47 -9.87 1.37 1.30
N PHE A 48 -10.04 0.33 0.49
CA PHE A 48 -11.37 -0.17 0.15
C PHE A 48 -12.12 -0.73 1.36
N PHE A 49 -11.45 -1.55 2.19
CA PHE A 49 -12.03 -2.12 3.41
C PHE A 49 -12.56 -1.04 4.36
N TRP A 50 -11.76 -0.02 4.64
CA TRP A 50 -12.15 1.04 5.55
C TRP A 50 -13.22 1.97 4.98
N ALA A 51 -13.29 2.15 3.66
CA ALA A 51 -14.40 2.84 3.03
C ALA A 51 -15.73 2.10 3.27
N MET A 52 -15.75 0.79 3.03
CA MET A 52 -16.94 -0.04 3.28
C MET A 52 -17.34 -0.06 4.76
N PHE A 53 -16.35 -0.23 5.65
CA PHE A 53 -16.58 -0.16 7.09
C PHE A 53 -17.25 1.16 7.48
N SER A 54 -16.74 2.29 6.96
CA SER A 54 -17.27 3.61 7.27
C SER A 54 -18.69 3.82 6.74
N ILE A 55 -19.01 3.35 5.53
CA ILE A 55 -20.38 3.37 5.00
C ILE A 55 -21.33 2.62 5.94
N LEU A 56 -20.97 1.41 6.37
CA LEU A 56 -21.79 0.64 7.30
C LEU A 56 -21.96 1.36 8.65
N GLN A 57 -20.89 1.96 9.16
CA GLN A 57 -20.94 2.70 10.42
C GLN A 57 -21.77 3.99 10.35
N SER A 58 -21.91 4.61 9.17
CA SER A 58 -22.77 5.78 9.01
C SER A 58 -24.24 5.50 9.38
N TYR A 59 -24.68 4.24 9.27
CA TYR A 59 -26.03 3.81 9.64
C TYR A 59 -26.13 3.24 11.07
N LYS A 60 -25.03 2.78 11.66
CA LYS A 60 -25.03 1.98 12.89
C LYS A 60 -24.38 2.66 14.10
N SER A 61 -23.42 3.56 13.88
CA SER A 61 -22.63 4.15 14.94
C SER A 61 -23.37 5.30 15.62
N THR A 62 -23.18 5.42 16.93
CA THR A 62 -23.64 6.58 17.72
C THR A 62 -22.53 7.62 17.90
N ILE A 63 -21.32 7.37 17.38
CA ILE A 63 -20.20 8.30 17.48
C ILE A 63 -20.40 9.43 16.47
N ASN A 64 -20.23 10.68 16.91
CA ASN A 64 -20.27 11.84 16.02
C ASN A 64 -18.98 11.93 15.20
N PHE A 65 -18.97 11.28 14.05
CA PHE A 65 -17.87 11.23 13.11
C PHE A 65 -18.40 11.33 11.68
N GLY A 66 -17.66 12.03 10.81
CA GLY A 66 -17.99 12.19 9.39
C GLY A 66 -17.74 10.91 8.59
N TYR A 67 -18.57 9.89 8.79
CA TYR A 67 -18.40 8.56 8.21
C TYR A 67 -18.48 8.55 6.68
N LEU A 68 -19.37 9.35 6.09
CA LEU A 68 -19.52 9.40 4.63
C LEU A 68 -18.35 10.14 3.98
N GLU A 69 -17.93 11.26 4.58
CA GLU A 69 -16.76 12.03 4.15
C GLU A 69 -15.50 11.17 4.23
N TYR A 70 -15.34 10.43 5.32
CA TYR A 70 -14.22 9.49 5.47
C TYR A 70 -14.28 8.37 4.42
N ALA A 71 -15.46 7.79 4.16
CA ALA A 71 -15.60 6.74 3.16
C ALA A 71 -15.19 7.23 1.76
N LEU A 72 -15.67 8.42 1.36
CA LEU A 72 -15.31 9.05 0.09
C LEU A 72 -13.81 9.28 -0.01
N TYR A 73 -13.20 9.87 1.03
CA TYR A 73 -11.76 10.09 1.06
C TYR A 73 -10.95 8.79 0.92
N ARG A 74 -11.40 7.69 1.55
CA ARG A 74 -10.74 6.39 1.43
C ARG A 74 -10.87 5.80 0.03
N LEU A 75 -12.01 5.98 -0.66
CA LEU A 75 -12.19 5.56 -2.05
C LEU A 75 -11.32 6.38 -3.01
N GLU A 76 -11.19 7.69 -2.79
CA GLU A 76 -10.28 8.54 -3.57
C GLU A 76 -8.83 8.08 -3.43
N CYS A 77 -8.40 7.73 -2.21
CA CYS A 77 -7.08 7.14 -1.98
C CYS A 77 -6.91 5.81 -2.73
N PHE A 78 -7.92 4.93 -2.67
CA PHE A 78 -7.89 3.65 -3.38
C PHE A 78 -7.70 3.84 -4.89
N GLU A 79 -8.47 4.73 -5.52
CA GLU A 79 -8.30 5.03 -6.95
C GLU A 79 -6.93 5.64 -7.24
N HIS A 80 -6.46 6.59 -6.42
CA HIS A 80 -5.12 7.17 -6.56
C HIS A 80 -4.02 6.10 -6.60
N PHE A 81 -3.93 5.25 -5.57
CA PHE A 81 -2.90 4.20 -5.51
C PHE A 81 -3.04 3.14 -6.60
N LYS A 82 -4.27 2.85 -7.04
CA LYS A 82 -4.53 1.97 -8.17
C LYS A 82 -3.99 2.54 -9.49
N TYR A 83 -4.09 3.85 -9.71
CA TYR A 83 -3.48 4.49 -10.88
C TYR A 83 -1.95 4.38 -10.86
N PHE A 84 -1.29 4.64 -9.73
CA PHE A 84 0.17 4.48 -9.61
C PHE A 84 0.62 3.03 -9.90
N ALA A 85 -0.06 2.04 -9.32
CA ALA A 85 0.25 0.62 -9.54
C ALA A 85 -0.05 0.13 -10.98
N GLN A 86 -0.84 0.86 -11.76
CA GLN A 86 -1.07 0.57 -13.17
C GLN A 86 -0.03 1.22 -14.07
N ASP A 87 0.53 2.36 -13.66
CA ASP A 87 1.57 3.08 -14.40
C ASP A 87 2.91 2.32 -14.35
N GLU A 88 3.32 1.85 -13.16
CA GLU A 88 4.52 1.01 -12.99
C GLU A 88 4.48 -0.25 -13.87
N ARG A 89 3.34 -0.97 -13.87
CA ARG A 89 3.16 -2.16 -14.73
C ARG A 89 3.21 -1.84 -16.22
N ARG A 90 2.80 -0.64 -16.62
CA ARG A 90 2.85 -0.19 -18.02
C ARG A 90 4.30 0.07 -18.45
N ASP A 91 5.14 0.57 -17.55
CA ASP A 91 6.55 0.86 -17.83
C ASP A 91 7.44 -0.39 -17.79
N GLU A 92 7.17 -1.35 -16.91
CA GLU A 92 7.79 -2.69 -16.94
C GLU A 92 7.50 -3.43 -18.25
N SER A 93 6.27 -3.30 -18.76
CA SER A 93 5.83 -3.90 -20.03
C SER A 93 6.56 -3.30 -21.24
N LYS A 94 6.87 -2.00 -21.22
CA LYS A 94 7.66 -1.33 -22.28
C LYS A 94 9.13 -1.76 -22.23
N THR A 95 9.72 -1.81 -21.03
CA THR A 95 11.12 -2.20 -20.83
C THR A 95 11.38 -3.64 -21.32
N SER A 96 10.43 -4.55 -21.04
CA SER A 96 10.48 -5.94 -21.51
C SER A 96 10.38 -6.07 -23.04
N GLN A 97 9.57 -5.22 -23.70
CA GLN A 97 9.48 -5.19 -25.17
C GLN A 97 10.73 -4.64 -25.87
N ILE A 98 11.50 -3.78 -25.21
CA ILE A 98 12.76 -3.23 -25.73
C ILE A 98 13.87 -4.29 -25.63
N ASN A 99 13.96 -5.00 -24.49
CA ASN A 99 14.98 -6.02 -24.26
C ASN A 99 14.76 -7.31 -25.05
N GLY A 100 13.52 -7.61 -25.48
CA GLY A 100 13.21 -8.77 -26.33
C GLY A 100 13.42 -8.55 -27.84
N LYS A 101 13.92 -7.39 -28.27
CA LYS A 101 14.16 -7.04 -29.68
C LYS A 101 15.64 -7.10 -30.10
N PHE A 102 16.53 -7.59 -29.24
CA PHE A 102 17.96 -7.77 -29.52
C PHE A 102 18.38 -9.22 -29.28
#